data_AF-A0A367ILM9-F1
#
_entry.id   AF-A0A367ILM9-F1
#
_cell.length_a   1.000
_cell.length_b   1.000
_cell.length_c   1.000
_cell.angle_alpha   90.00
_cell.angle_beta   90.00
_cell.angle_gamma   90.00
#
_symmetry.space_group_name_H-M   'P 1'
#
loop_
_entity.id
_entity.type
_entity.pdbx_description
1 polymer ?
#
loop_
_entity_poly.entity_id
_entity_poly.type
_entity_poly.pdbx_seq_one_letter_code
_entity_poly.pdbx_strand_id
1 'polypeptide(L)'
;FLEHTYLYHVTREDHRHNFSIWFYPLYLGMDHKSPWMGLIAFIPQLTLVTAIGIAFGKDIFFACFLQTFLFVTYNKVITSQYFMWYICLFPLILPSTKIHLKWKGIILLAAWIAGQAIWLNYAYQLEFLAQHTFFQLWLSGSLFFIINAWVMTELIMNHQYETIFNTSDKVRWVWGMGDP
;
A
#
# COMPACT_ATOMS: atom_id res chain seq x y z
N PHE A 1 27.78 4.34 -7.49
CA PHE A 1 26.98 4.39 -6.24
C PHE A 1 25.67 5.16 -6.46
N LEU A 2 25.69 6.47 -6.74
CA LEU A 2 24.47 7.29 -6.94
C LEU A 2 23.46 6.70 -7.95
N GLU A 3 23.94 6.29 -9.13
CA GLU A 3 23.10 5.71 -10.19
C GLU A 3 22.36 4.45 -9.73
N HIS A 4 23.10 3.43 -9.30
CA HIS A 4 22.51 2.13 -9.01
C HIS A 4 21.76 2.06 -7.66
N THR A 5 22.09 2.93 -6.70
CA THR A 5 21.47 2.92 -5.36
C THR A 5 20.25 3.83 -5.27
N TYR A 6 20.26 4.98 -5.95
CA TYR A 6 19.21 5.99 -5.79
C TYR A 6 18.50 6.30 -7.11
N LEU A 7 19.23 6.76 -8.12
CA LEU A 7 18.62 7.30 -9.35
C LEU A 7 17.90 6.21 -10.16
N TYR A 8 18.43 4.99 -10.14
CA TYR A 8 17.82 3.83 -10.79
C TYR A 8 16.39 3.58 -10.31
N HIS A 9 16.08 3.78 -9.03
CA HIS A 9 14.72 3.54 -8.52
C HIS A 9 13.71 4.58 -9.02
N VAL A 10 14.15 5.78 -9.39
CA VAL A 10 13.29 6.84 -9.93
C VAL A 10 12.85 6.50 -11.36
N THR A 11 13.77 5.99 -12.18
CA THR A 11 13.52 5.70 -13.60
C THR A 11 13.21 4.24 -13.92
N ARG A 12 13.41 3.30 -12.97
CA ARG A 12 13.15 1.87 -13.18
C ARG A 12 11.69 1.63 -13.56
N GLU A 13 11.49 0.96 -14.68
CA GLU A 13 10.22 0.45 -15.15
C GLU A 13 10.34 -1.07 -15.20
N ASP A 14 9.61 -1.74 -14.31
CA ASP A 14 9.56 -3.20 -14.33
C ASP A 14 8.19 -3.61 -14.85
N HIS A 15 8.14 -4.26 -16.01
CA HIS A 15 6.90 -4.73 -16.59
C HIS A 15 6.69 -6.22 -16.29
N ARG A 16 7.72 -6.99 -15.95
CA ARG A 16 7.55 -8.41 -15.60
C ARG A 16 7.29 -8.56 -14.12
N HIS A 17 6.39 -9.47 -13.75
CA HIS A 17 6.06 -9.73 -12.35
C HIS A 17 5.62 -8.46 -11.59
N ASN A 18 5.22 -7.41 -12.32
CA ASN A 18 4.68 -6.18 -11.79
C ASN A 18 3.19 -6.21 -12.01
N PHE A 19 2.46 -6.00 -10.94
CA PHE A 19 1.02 -6.11 -10.96
C PHE A 19 0.35 -4.86 -10.38
N SER A 20 1.10 -3.76 -10.34
CA SER A 20 0.56 -2.43 -10.04
C SER A 20 -0.39 -1.96 -11.15
N ILE A 21 -1.14 -0.90 -10.87
CA ILE A 21 -1.99 -0.23 -11.88
C ILE A 21 -1.20 0.28 -13.09
N TRP A 22 0.12 0.45 -12.95
CA TRP A 22 1.03 0.96 -13.96
C TRP A 22 1.57 -0.12 -14.90
N PHE A 23 1.44 -1.41 -14.54
CA PHE A 23 1.98 -2.52 -15.33
C PHE A 23 1.54 -2.48 -16.80
N TYR A 24 0.24 -2.35 -17.06
CA TYR A 24 -0.28 -2.44 -18.42
C TYR A 24 0.04 -1.20 -19.27
N PRO A 25 -0.09 0.05 -18.75
CA PRO A 25 0.44 1.23 -19.44
C PRO A 25 1.95 1.15 -19.75
N LEU A 26 2.76 0.68 -18.78
CA LEU A 26 4.20 0.50 -18.98
C LEU A 26 4.51 -0.58 -20.01
N TYR A 27 3.75 -1.66 -20.02
CA TYR A 27 3.85 -2.73 -21.01
C TYR A 27 3.55 -2.22 -22.43
N LEU A 28 2.48 -1.45 -22.62
CA LEU A 28 2.14 -0.87 -23.92
C LEU A 28 3.14 0.20 -24.37
N GLY A 29 3.79 0.88 -23.42
CA GLY A 29 4.77 1.93 -23.68
C GLY A 29 6.20 1.46 -23.90
N MET A 30 6.49 0.15 -23.87
CA MET A 30 7.87 -0.38 -23.91
C MET A 30 8.67 0.04 -25.16
N ASP A 31 8.00 0.18 -26.30
CA ASP A 31 8.63 0.59 -27.56
C ASP A 31 9.01 2.09 -27.56
N HIS A 32 8.42 2.87 -26.67
CA HIS A 32 8.66 4.30 -26.50
C HIS A 32 9.15 4.60 -25.09
N LYS A 33 10.43 4.30 -24.83
CA LYS A 33 11.11 4.54 -23.54
C LYS A 33 11.08 6.03 -23.18
N SER A 34 10.06 6.41 -22.42
CA SER A 34 9.79 7.79 -22.03
C SER A 34 9.87 7.88 -20.50
N PRO A 35 10.86 8.59 -19.93
CA PRO A 35 11.05 8.65 -18.48
C PRO A 35 9.88 9.34 -17.75
N TRP A 36 8.98 9.98 -18.49
CA TRP A 36 7.79 10.64 -17.98
C TRP A 36 6.83 9.67 -17.28
N MET A 37 6.71 8.41 -17.74
CA MET A 37 5.79 7.45 -17.13
C MET A 37 6.23 7.07 -15.71
N GLY A 38 7.53 6.81 -15.54
CA GLY A 38 8.14 6.60 -14.21
C GLY A 38 7.92 7.78 -13.26
N LEU A 39 8.03 9.03 -13.75
CA LEU A 39 7.80 10.24 -12.94
C LEU A 39 6.34 10.43 -12.55
N ILE A 40 5.41 10.23 -13.50
CA ILE A 40 3.96 10.32 -13.25
C ILE A 40 3.53 9.32 -12.18
N ALA A 41 4.09 8.12 -12.18
CA ALA A 41 3.79 7.12 -11.16
C ALA A 41 4.44 7.45 -9.80
N PHE A 42 5.62 8.08 -9.80
CA PHE A 42 6.39 8.40 -8.59
C PHE A 42 5.84 9.60 -7.81
N ILE A 43 5.38 10.66 -8.49
CA ILE A 43 4.95 11.90 -7.85
C ILE A 43 3.79 11.70 -6.86
N PRO A 44 2.69 11.00 -7.21
CA PRO A 44 1.60 10.76 -6.26
C PRO A 44 2.06 9.95 -5.05
N GLN A 45 2.88 8.93 -5.27
CA GLN A 45 3.44 8.09 -4.21
C GLN A 45 4.27 8.94 -3.22
N LEU A 46 5.23 9.72 -3.73
CA LEU A 46 6.09 10.56 -2.91
C LEU A 46 5.28 11.61 -2.13
N THR A 47 4.31 12.23 -2.81
CA THR A 47 3.45 13.27 -2.21
C THR A 47 2.65 12.71 -1.06
N LEU A 48 1.97 11.58 -1.27
CA LEU A 48 1.13 10.96 -0.23
C LEU A 48 1.94 10.45 0.95
N VAL A 49 3.07 9.77 0.71
CA VAL A 49 3.95 9.27 1.77
C VAL A 49 4.52 10.43 2.61
N THR A 50 4.92 11.52 1.96
CA THR A 50 5.43 12.72 2.66
C THR A 50 4.33 13.41 3.45
N ALA A 51 3.15 13.62 2.84
CA ALA A 51 2.01 14.28 3.47
C ALA A 51 1.53 13.53 4.72
N ILE A 52 1.42 12.20 4.66
CA ILE A 52 1.07 11.37 5.83
C ILE A 52 2.15 11.41 6.91
N GLY A 53 3.43 11.38 6.52
CA GLY A 53 4.54 11.52 7.46
C GLY A 53 4.47 12.83 8.26
N ILE A 54 4.11 13.94 7.60
CA ILE A 54 3.92 15.24 8.25
C ILE A 54 2.66 15.24 9.11
N ALA A 55 1.53 14.74 8.58
CA ALA A 55 0.24 14.78 9.26
C ALA A 55 0.19 13.90 10.53
N PHE A 56 0.78 12.71 10.48
CA PHE A 56 0.71 11.71 11.56
C PHE A 56 2.03 11.52 12.29
N GLY A 57 3.07 12.31 12.02
CA GLY A 57 4.43 12.07 12.55
C GLY A 57 4.58 12.00 14.07
N LYS A 58 3.62 12.51 14.87
CA LYS A 58 3.63 12.34 16.34
C LYS A 58 3.03 11.01 16.81
N ASP A 59 2.30 10.32 15.95
CA ASP A 59 1.77 8.97 16.13
C ASP A 59 2.58 8.00 15.24
N ILE A 60 3.78 7.64 15.69
CA ILE A 60 4.77 6.98 14.82
C ILE A 60 4.27 5.61 14.33
N PHE A 61 3.58 4.81 15.14
CA PHE A 61 3.10 3.51 14.67
C PHE A 61 2.05 3.65 13.57
N PHE A 62 1.11 4.58 13.72
CA PHE A 62 0.10 4.82 12.69
C PHE A 62 0.72 5.45 11.44
N ALA A 63 1.64 6.41 11.61
CA ALA A 63 2.38 7.00 10.51
C ALA A 63 3.20 5.96 9.74
N CYS A 64 3.98 5.11 10.41
CA CYS A 64 4.77 4.07 9.78
C CYS A 64 3.90 3.06 9.03
N PHE A 65 2.78 2.63 9.62
CA PHE A 65 1.83 1.76 8.94
C PHE A 65 1.28 2.43 7.69
N LEU A 66 0.73 3.64 7.80
CA LEU A 66 0.10 4.33 6.67
C LEU A 66 1.11 4.69 5.57
N GLN A 67 2.29 5.18 5.93
CA GLN A 67 3.35 5.46 4.96
C GLN A 67 3.75 4.20 4.21
N THR A 68 3.90 3.06 4.89
CA THR A 68 4.24 1.78 4.26
C THR A 68 3.10 1.28 3.37
N PHE A 69 1.87 1.34 3.86
CA PHE A 69 0.68 0.92 3.11
C PHE A 69 0.49 1.75 1.84
N LEU A 70 0.63 3.08 1.93
CA LEU A 70 0.60 4.00 0.79
C LEU A 70 1.77 3.77 -0.17
N PHE A 71 2.98 3.59 0.38
CA PHE A 71 4.16 3.32 -0.42
C PHE A 71 3.94 2.10 -1.30
N VAL A 72 3.39 1.01 -0.74
CA VAL A 72 3.10 -0.21 -1.51
C VAL A 72 1.95 0.02 -2.48
N THR A 73 0.83 0.59 -2.05
CA THR A 73 -0.38 0.78 -2.87
C THR A 73 -0.13 1.67 -4.10
N TYR A 74 0.66 2.73 -3.94
CA TYR A 74 0.98 3.68 -5.00
C TYR A 74 2.30 3.39 -5.71
N ASN A 75 2.95 2.27 -5.41
CA ASN A 75 4.19 1.92 -6.09
C ASN A 75 3.94 1.62 -7.57
N LYS A 76 4.87 2.06 -8.42
CA LYS A 76 4.91 1.69 -9.84
C LYS A 76 5.25 0.23 -10.08
N VAL A 77 5.81 -0.47 -9.10
CA VAL A 77 6.09 -1.91 -9.13
C VAL A 77 5.51 -2.54 -7.87
N ILE A 78 4.61 -3.52 -8.02
CA ILE A 78 4.02 -4.23 -6.88
C ILE A 78 4.14 -5.75 -7.07
N THR A 79 4.62 -6.42 -6.03
CA THR A 79 4.64 -7.88 -5.89
C THR A 79 3.99 -8.28 -4.56
N SER A 80 3.52 -9.53 -4.44
CA SER A 80 2.87 -10.04 -3.22
C SER A 80 3.77 -9.94 -1.97
N GLN A 81 5.10 -9.95 -2.15
CA GLN A 81 6.06 -9.85 -1.04
C GLN A 81 5.91 -8.53 -0.27
N TYR A 82 5.54 -7.45 -0.96
CA TYR A 82 5.44 -6.12 -0.34
C TYR A 82 4.35 -6.04 0.71
N PHE A 83 3.32 -6.90 0.64
CA PHE A 83 2.21 -6.87 1.60
C PHE A 83 2.67 -7.21 3.02
N MET A 84 3.73 -8.01 3.16
CA MET A 84 4.31 -8.32 4.46
C MET A 84 4.80 -7.07 5.20
N TRP A 85 5.20 -6.01 4.49
CA TRP A 85 5.77 -4.81 5.09
C TRP A 85 4.76 -4.04 5.93
N TYR A 86 3.49 -3.96 5.51
CA TYR A 86 2.46 -3.31 6.30
C TYR A 86 1.68 -4.30 7.18
N ILE A 87 1.62 -5.59 6.81
CA ILE A 87 0.97 -6.61 7.64
C ILE A 87 1.69 -6.75 9.00
N CYS A 88 3.02 -6.67 9.04
CA CYS A 88 3.75 -6.74 10.31
C CYS A 88 3.50 -5.52 11.22
N LEU A 89 3.12 -4.37 10.63
CA LEU A 89 2.77 -3.14 11.36
C LEU A 89 1.29 -3.08 11.74
N PHE A 90 0.43 -3.86 11.07
CA PHE A 90 -1.02 -3.83 11.26
C PHE A 90 -1.45 -4.08 12.72
N PRO A 91 -0.92 -5.07 13.45
CA PRO A 91 -1.29 -5.28 14.85
C PRO A 91 -1.06 -4.06 15.76
N LEU A 92 -0.07 -3.22 15.43
CA LEU A 92 0.31 -2.05 16.25
C LEU A 92 -0.71 -0.91 16.14
N ILE A 93 -1.52 -0.88 15.08
CA ILE A 93 -2.55 0.16 14.88
C ILE A 93 -3.96 -0.29 15.27
N LEU A 94 -4.16 -1.59 15.54
CA LEU A 94 -5.47 -2.12 15.93
C LEU A 94 -6.04 -1.51 17.22
N PRO A 95 -5.24 -1.21 18.27
CA PRO A 95 -5.77 -0.59 19.48
C PRO A 95 -6.28 0.84 19.26
N SER A 96 -5.72 1.57 18.30
CA SER A 96 -6.07 2.98 18.03
C SER A 96 -7.21 3.14 17.01
N THR A 97 -7.79 2.06 16.49
CA THR A 97 -8.93 2.17 15.58
C THR A 97 -10.27 1.99 16.30
N LYS A 98 -11.25 2.82 15.95
CA LYS A 98 -12.65 2.64 16.35
C LYS A 98 -13.33 1.51 15.56
N ILE A 99 -12.66 0.92 14.57
CA ILE A 99 -13.21 -0.18 13.77
C ILE A 99 -13.18 -1.46 14.61
N HIS A 100 -14.35 -1.92 15.01
CA HIS A 100 -14.48 -3.24 15.62
C HIS A 100 -14.40 -4.35 14.56
N LEU A 101 -13.81 -5.48 14.93
CA LEU A 101 -13.80 -6.73 14.14
C LEU A 101 -15.18 -7.41 14.16
N LYS A 102 -16.20 -6.67 13.73
CA LYS A 102 -17.56 -7.13 13.43
C LYS A 102 -17.79 -6.97 11.94
N TRP A 103 -18.99 -6.59 11.51
CA TRP A 103 -19.32 -6.35 10.11
C TRP A 103 -18.29 -5.49 9.37
N LYS A 104 -18.00 -4.27 9.84
CA LYS A 104 -17.10 -3.35 9.11
C LYS A 104 -15.68 -3.90 8.97
N GLY A 105 -15.06 -4.36 10.05
CA GLY A 105 -13.72 -4.95 10.00
C GLY A 105 -13.65 -6.22 9.14
N ILE A 106 -14.66 -7.10 9.24
CA ILE A 106 -14.75 -8.31 8.42
C ILE A 106 -14.92 -7.96 6.94
N ILE A 107 -15.75 -6.97 6.58
CA ILE A 107 -15.95 -6.56 5.19
C ILE A 107 -14.64 -5.99 4.62
N LEU A 108 -13.92 -5.14 5.37
CA LEU A 108 -12.64 -4.58 4.92
C LEU A 108 -11.60 -5.68 4.69
N LEU A 109 -11.48 -6.62 5.63
CA LEU A 109 -10.55 -7.73 5.52
C LEU A 109 -10.93 -8.67 4.36
N ALA A 110 -12.21 -9.02 4.24
CA ALA A 110 -12.70 -9.89 3.18
C ALA A 110 -12.52 -9.24 1.81
N ALA A 111 -12.80 -7.94 1.67
CA ALA A 111 -12.56 -7.20 0.43
C ALA A 111 -11.08 -7.22 0.06
N TRP A 112 -10.18 -6.96 1.02
CA TRP A 112 -8.74 -6.98 0.79
C TRP A 112 -8.25 -8.37 0.35
N ILE A 113 -8.65 -9.44 1.05
CA ILE A 113 -8.30 -10.83 0.71
C ILE A 113 -8.87 -11.21 -0.67
N ALA A 114 -10.14 -10.91 -0.93
CA ALA A 114 -10.79 -11.25 -2.20
C ALA A 114 -10.16 -10.51 -3.38
N GLY A 115 -9.90 -9.20 -3.23
CA GLY A 115 -9.21 -8.40 -4.23
C GLY A 115 -7.82 -8.97 -4.55
N GLN A 116 -7.05 -9.32 -3.52
CA GLN A 116 -5.75 -9.97 -3.68
C GLN A 116 -5.86 -11.32 -4.38
N ALA A 117 -6.84 -12.15 -4.03
CA ALA A 117 -7.02 -13.48 -4.62
C ALA A 117 -7.39 -13.41 -6.11
N ILE A 118 -8.31 -12.50 -6.49
CA ILE A 118 -8.69 -12.28 -7.89
C ILE A 118 -7.48 -11.83 -8.71
N TRP A 119 -6.74 -10.87 -8.18
CA TRP A 119 -5.52 -10.35 -8.80
C TRP A 119 -4.45 -11.43 -8.96
N LEU A 120 -4.20 -12.21 -7.91
CA LEU A 120 -3.21 -13.30 -7.92
C LEU A 120 -3.59 -14.41 -8.89
N ASN A 121 -4.88 -14.71 -9.05
CA ASN A 121 -5.37 -15.70 -10.00
C ASN A 121 -5.00 -15.34 -11.45
N TYR A 122 -5.22 -14.08 -11.86
CA TYR A 122 -4.85 -13.64 -13.21
C TYR A 122 -3.34 -13.52 -13.39
N ALA A 123 -2.61 -13.10 -12.35
CA ALA A 123 -1.16 -13.08 -12.34
C ALA A 123 -0.57 -14.50 -12.52
N TYR A 124 -1.14 -15.49 -11.85
CA TYR A 124 -0.74 -16.88 -11.98
C TYR A 124 -0.95 -17.42 -13.40
N GLN A 125 -2.13 -17.16 -13.98
CA GLN A 125 -2.44 -17.55 -15.36
C GLN A 125 -1.48 -16.90 -16.37
N LEU A 126 -1.12 -15.63 -16.17
CA LEU A 126 -0.19 -14.93 -17.05
C LEU A 126 1.23 -15.50 -16.96
N GLU A 127 1.77 -15.60 -15.74
CA GLU A 127 3.20 -15.87 -15.52
C GLU A 127 3.54 -17.35 -15.54
N PHE A 128 2.67 -18.22 -15.01
CA PHE A 128 2.94 -19.65 -14.89
C PHE A 128 2.26 -20.48 -15.97
N LEU A 129 1.05 -20.11 -16.39
CA LEU A 129 0.32 -20.82 -17.46
C LEU A 129 0.52 -20.20 -18.84
N ALA A 130 1.24 -19.07 -18.95
CA ALA A 130 1.49 -18.34 -20.19
C ALA A 130 0.20 -17.98 -20.96
N GLN A 131 -0.90 -17.73 -20.25
CA GLN A 131 -2.16 -17.31 -20.84
C GLN A 131 -2.21 -15.79 -21.05
N HIS A 132 -2.86 -15.34 -22.12
CA HIS A 132 -2.99 -13.90 -22.42
C HIS A 132 -4.05 -13.21 -21.54
N THR A 133 -3.73 -12.99 -20.25
CA THR A 133 -4.63 -12.35 -19.26
C THR A 133 -4.26 -10.91 -18.90
N PHE A 134 -3.47 -10.23 -19.74
CA PHE A 134 -2.95 -8.87 -19.48
C PHE A 134 -4.02 -7.85 -19.07
N PHE A 135 -5.14 -7.79 -19.80
CA PHE A 135 -6.22 -6.84 -19.52
C PHE A 135 -6.98 -7.19 -18.24
N GLN A 136 -7.26 -8.47 -18.00
CA GLN A 136 -7.91 -8.96 -16.78
C GLN A 136 -7.05 -8.73 -15.54
N LEU A 137 -5.74 -8.92 -15.67
CA LEU A 137 -4.76 -8.62 -14.64
C LEU A 137 -4.72 -7.12 -14.32
N TRP A 138 -4.74 -6.25 -15.34
CA TRP A 138 -4.84 -4.80 -15.13
C TRP A 138 -6.16 -4.39 -14.45
N LEU A 139 -7.29 -4.96 -14.88
CA LEU A 139 -8.60 -4.66 -14.30
C LEU A 139 -8.68 -5.11 -12.83
N SER A 140 -8.21 -6.32 -12.53
CA SER A 140 -8.15 -6.84 -11.17
C SER A 140 -7.15 -6.06 -10.29
N GLY A 141 -6.03 -5.60 -10.85
CA GLY A 141 -5.09 -4.71 -10.17
C GLY A 141 -5.69 -3.35 -9.84
N SER A 142 -6.48 -2.79 -10.76
CA SER A 142 -7.23 -1.55 -10.55
C SER A 142 -8.30 -1.71 -9.47
N LEU A 143 -9.03 -2.83 -9.47
CA LEU A 143 -9.97 -3.17 -8.41
C LEU A 143 -9.26 -3.29 -7.06
N PHE A 144 -8.13 -4.00 -7.00
CA PHE A 144 -7.35 -4.14 -5.78
C PHE A 144 -6.81 -2.80 -5.28
N PHE A 145 -6.38 -1.91 -6.18
CA PHE A 145 -6.00 -0.54 -5.83
C PHE A 145 -7.16 0.24 -5.19
N ILE A 146 -8.37 0.19 -5.78
CA ILE A 146 -9.56 0.83 -5.21
C ILE A 146 -9.88 0.28 -3.82
N ILE A 147 -9.81 -1.04 -3.64
CA ILE A 147 -10.02 -1.69 -2.35
C ILE A 147 -8.99 -1.20 -1.32
N ASN A 148 -7.70 -1.13 -1.67
CA ASN A 148 -6.66 -0.62 -0.77
C ASN A 148 -6.89 0.86 -0.41
N ALA A 149 -7.25 1.70 -1.39
CA ALA A 149 -7.55 3.10 -1.16
C ALA A 149 -8.77 3.28 -0.22
N TRP A 150 -9.79 2.44 -0.38
CA TRP A 150 -10.94 2.41 0.50
C TRP A 150 -10.56 1.97 1.92
N VAL A 151 -9.82 0.86 2.07
CA VAL A 151 -9.33 0.36 3.36
C VAL A 151 -8.53 1.44 4.09
N MET A 152 -7.62 2.11 3.39
CA MET A 152 -6.82 3.19 3.95
C MET A 152 -7.70 4.36 4.43
N THR A 153 -8.67 4.78 3.61
CA THR A 153 -9.58 5.88 3.96
C THR A 153 -10.37 5.53 5.23
N GLU A 154 -10.87 4.31 5.32
CA GLU A 154 -11.59 3.84 6.51
C GLU A 154 -10.68 3.79 7.74
N LEU A 155 -9.44 3.33 7.62
CA LEU A 155 -8.49 3.35 8.73
C LEU A 155 -8.23 4.77 9.21
N ILE A 156 -8.02 5.73 8.30
CA ILE A 156 -7.81 7.15 8.64
C ILE A 156 -9.04 7.76 9.31
N MET A 157 -10.23 7.58 8.74
CA MET A 157 -11.48 8.17 9.26
C MET A 157 -11.87 7.65 10.63
N ASN A 158 -11.48 6.41 10.96
CA ASN A 158 -11.82 5.76 12.23
C ASN A 158 -10.62 5.69 13.19
N HIS A 159 -9.51 6.37 12.89
CA HIS A 159 -8.33 6.41 13.75
C HIS A 159 -8.55 7.35 14.95
N GLN A 160 -8.09 6.91 16.12
CA GLN A 160 -7.93 7.75 17.31
C GLN A 160 -6.48 8.16 17.39
N TYR A 161 -6.23 9.46 17.20
CA TYR A 161 -4.88 10.01 17.21
C TYR A 161 -4.22 9.81 18.57
N GLU A 162 -3.10 9.09 18.60
CA GLU A 162 -2.37 8.78 19.82
C GLU A 162 -0.91 9.20 19.69
N THR A 163 -0.54 10.29 20.36
CA THR A 163 0.88 10.70 20.40
C THR A 163 1.69 9.70 21.21
N ILE A 164 2.89 9.36 20.73
CA ILE A 164 3.80 8.46 21.48
C ILE A 164 4.25 9.05 22.80
N PHE A 165 4.53 10.35 22.81
CA PHE A 165 4.82 11.11 24.01
C PHE A 165 3.67 12.09 24.22
N ASN A 166 2.80 11.78 25.18
CA ASN A 166 1.84 12.77 25.64
C ASN A 166 2.57 13.78 26.55
N THR A 167 2.00 14.97 26.73
CA THR A 167 2.48 16.01 27.68
C THR A 167 2.60 15.53 29.14
N SER A 168 2.14 14.31 29.42
CA SER A 168 2.13 13.66 30.73
C SER A 168 3.15 12.51 30.87
N ASP A 169 4.18 12.42 30.01
CA ASP A 169 5.23 11.37 29.99
C ASP A 169 4.73 9.91 29.88
N LYS A 170 3.45 9.71 29.53
CA LYS A 170 2.88 8.38 29.32
C LYS A 170 3.20 7.89 27.91
N VAL A 171 3.88 6.75 27.83
CA VAL A 171 4.13 6.01 26.58
C VAL A 171 2.85 5.34 26.11
N ARG A 172 2.59 5.37 24.79
CA ARG A 172 1.46 4.70 24.15
C ARG A 172 1.38 3.22 24.52
N TRP A 173 0.23 2.79 25.05
CA TRP A 173 -0.02 1.40 25.47
C TRP A 173 -0.58 0.59 24.30
N VAL A 174 0.24 -0.30 23.74
CA VAL A 174 -0.12 -1.09 22.55
C VAL A 174 -0.99 -2.31 22.89
N TRP A 175 -1.02 -2.78 24.15
CA TRP A 175 -1.55 -4.11 24.49
C TRP A 175 -2.51 -4.20 25.69
N GLY A 176 -3.08 -3.11 26.21
CA GLY A 176 -4.02 -3.24 27.33
C GLY A 176 -4.79 -1.99 27.73
N MET A 177 -6.07 -2.19 28.06
CA MET A 177 -6.89 -1.26 28.83
C MET A 177 -6.41 -1.26 30.28
N GLY A 178 -5.77 -0.17 30.70
CA GLY A 178 -5.53 0.13 32.10
C GLY A 178 -5.72 1.63 32.26
N ASP A 179 -6.78 2.04 32.94
CA ASP A 179 -6.76 3.33 33.60
C ASP A 179 -5.60 3.32 34.62
N PRO A 180 -4.93 4.48 34.83
CA PRO A 180 -3.85 4.61 35.82
C PRO A 180 -4.30 4.33 37.25
#